data_AF-H0HWT4-F1
#
_entry.id   AF-H0HWT4-F1
#
_cell.length_a   1.000
_cell.length_b   1.000
_cell.length_c   1.000
_cell.angle_alpha   90.00
_cell.angle_beta   90.00
_cell.angle_gamma   90.00
#
_symmetry.space_group_name_H-M   'P 1'
#
loop_
_entity.id
_entity.type
_entity.pdbx_description
1 polymer ?
#
loop_
_entity_poly.entity_id
_entity_poly.type
_entity_poly.pdbx_seq_one_letter_code
_entity_poly.pdbx_strand_id
1 'polypeptide(L)' 'MAFSKLKALLRKAAARSVDELWSVVADCLPAFKANECRNYFEAAGYEPE' A
#
# COMPACT_ATOMS: atom_id res chain seq x y z
N MET A 1 -1.72 -4.01 9.48
CA MET A 1 -1.32 -4.73 8.24
C MET A 1 -1.13 -3.72 7.11
N ALA A 2 -0.10 -3.87 6.27
CA ALA A 2 0.24 -2.92 5.21
C ALA A 2 -0.94 -2.62 4.27
N PHE A 3 -1.70 -3.62 3.84
CA PHE A 3 -2.84 -3.40 2.95
C PHE A 3 -3.96 -2.55 3.57
N SER A 4 -4.24 -2.67 4.87
CA SER A 4 -5.21 -1.81 5.56
C SER A 4 -4.75 -0.35 5.62
N LYS A 5 -3.44 -0.12 5.80
CA LYS A 5 -2.82 1.21 5.76
C LYS A 5 -2.92 1.83 4.37
N LEU A 6 -2.63 1.05 3.32
CA LEU A 6 -2.81 1.48 1.92
C LEU A 6 -4.27 1.90 1.66
N LYS A 7 -5.23 1.04 2.00
CA LYS A 7 -6.67 1.35 1.86
C LYS A 7 -7.06 2.64 2.59
N ALA A 8 -6.53 2.89 3.78
CA ALA A 8 -6.81 4.11 4.52
C ALA A 8 -6.27 5.37 3.81
N LEU A 9 -5.05 5.31 3.28
CA LEU A 9 -4.45 6.42 2.54
C LEU A 9 -5.21 6.72 1.24
N LEU A 10 -5.55 5.67 0.47
CA LEU A 10 -6.30 5.82 -0.78
C LEU A 10 -7.71 6.42 -0.52
N ARG A 11 -8.40 5.95 0.52
CA ARG A 11 -9.71 6.52 0.92
C ARG A 11 -9.60 7.98 1.35
N LYS A 12 -8.51 8.35 2.02
CA LYS A 12 -8.26 9.74 2.44
C LYS A 12 -7.98 10.66 1.25
N ALA A 13 -7.28 10.16 0.23
CA ALA A 13 -6.94 10.93 -0.96
C ALA A 13 -8.15 11.19 -1.87
N ALA A 14 -9.18 10.33 -1.82
CA ALA A 14 -10.45 10.51 -2.54
C ALA A 14 -10.31 10.76 -4.06
N ALA A 15 -9.31 10.12 -4.68
CA ALA A 15 -9.04 10.24 -6.11
C ALA A 15 -10.26 9.85 -6.96
N ARG A 16 -10.54 10.62 -8.01
CA ARG A 16 -11.69 10.42 -8.92
C ARG A 16 -11.30 10.02 -10.34
N SER A 17 -10.01 9.94 -10.63
CA SER A 17 -9.50 9.37 -11.88
C SER A 17 -8.46 8.29 -11.62
N VAL A 18 -8.24 7.44 -12.63
CA VAL A 18 -7.20 6.41 -12.57
C VAL A 18 -5.81 7.04 -12.51
N ASP A 19 -5.57 8.12 -13.26
CA ASP A 19 -4.29 8.83 -13.26
C ASP A 19 -3.98 9.44 -11.88
N GLU A 20 -4.97 10.06 -11.26
CA GLU A 20 -4.86 10.60 -9.91
C GLU A 20 -4.61 9.47 -8.89
N LEU A 21 -5.31 8.35 -9.03
CA LEU A 21 -5.09 7.17 -8.19
C LEU A 21 -3.66 6.65 -8.30
N TRP A 22 -3.09 6.59 -9.51
CA TRP A 22 -1.70 6.18 -9.72
C TRP A 22 -0.71 7.11 -9.04
N SER A 23 -0.91 8.43 -9.15
CA SER A 23 -0.07 9.40 -8.44
C SER A 23 -0.16 9.23 -6.93
N VAL A 24 -1.38 9.08 -6.39
CA VAL A 24 -1.58 8.86 -4.95
C VAL A 24 -0.89 7.58 -4.49
N VAL A 25 -0.96 6.49 -5.26
CA VAL A 25 -0.27 5.24 -4.91
C VAL A 25 1.23 5.48 -4.81
N ALA A 26 1.84 6.14 -5.79
CA ALA A 26 3.27 6.46 -5.77
C ALA A 26 3.66 7.30 -4.55
N ASP A 27 2.89 8.35 -4.24
CA ASP A 27 3.11 9.23 -3.09
C ASP A 27 2.97 8.51 -1.74
N CYS A 28 2.17 7.44 -1.70
CA CYS A 28 1.97 6.64 -0.49
C CYS A 28 3.11 5.63 -0.23
N LEU A 29 3.87 5.22 -1.26
CA LEU A 29 4.90 4.17 -1.12
C LEU A 29 5.97 4.49 -0.04
N PRO A 30 6.49 5.72 0.09
CA PRO A 30 7.45 6.06 1.14
C PRO A 30 6.93 5.89 2.57
N ALA A 31 5.62 5.82 2.77
CA ALA A 31 5.03 5.61 4.09
C ALA A 31 5.17 4.16 4.59
N PHE A 32 5.58 3.22 3.73
CA PHE A 32 5.70 1.80 4.05
C PHE A 32 7.15 1.40 4.34
N LYS A 33 7.37 0.78 5.50
CA LYS A 33 8.68 0.20 5.82
C LYS A 33 8.79 -1.20 5.22
N ALA A 34 10.02 -1.61 4.89
CA ALA A 34 10.28 -2.92 4.28
C ALA A 34 9.75 -4.10 5.11
N ASN A 35 9.78 -4.01 6.45
CA ASN A 35 9.22 -5.04 7.33
C ASN A 35 7.68 -5.07 7.29
N GLU A 36 6.99 -3.93 7.19
CA GLU A 36 5.53 -3.89 7.04
C GLU A 36 5.10 -4.59 5.74
N CYS A 37 5.88 -4.42 4.66
CA CYS A 37 5.66 -5.08 3.39
C CYS A 37 5.92 -6.59 3.48
N ARG A 38 7.06 -7.02 4.03
CA ARG A 38 7.38 -8.45 4.21
C ARG A 38 6.31 -9.17 5.01
N ASN A 39 5.91 -8.63 6.16
CA ASN A 39 4.88 -9.23 6.99
C ASN A 39 3.53 -9.37 6.25
N TYR A 40 3.24 -8.48 5.29
CA TYR A 40 2.04 -8.60 4.46
C TYR A 40 2.15 -9.75 3.46
N PHE A 41 3.30 -9.90 2.80
CA PHE A 41 3.56 -11.00 1.86
C PHE A 41 3.59 -12.35 2.58
N GLU A 42 4.29 -12.45 3.72
CA GLU A 42 4.33 -13.65 4.58
C GLU A 42 2.93 -14.05 5.04
N ALA A 43 2.13 -13.11 5.57
CA ALA A 43 0.76 -13.38 6.00
C ALA A 43 -0.18 -13.80 4.85
N ALA A 44 0.19 -13.51 3.60
CA ALA A 44 -0.52 -13.93 2.41
C ALA A 44 0.02 -15.25 1.81
N GLY A 45 1.00 -15.90 2.48
CA GLY A 45 1.61 -17.15 2.04
C GLY A 45 2.70 -16.97 0.98
N TYR A 46 3.14 -15.74 0.73
CA TYR A 46 4.28 -15.42 -0.14
C TYR A 46 5.54 -15.29 0.70
N GLU A 47 5.94 -16.39 1.35
CA GLU A 47 7.22 -16.44 2.07
C GLU A 47 8.37 -16.29 1.05
N PRO A 48 9.40 -15.48 1.35
CA PRO A 48 10.61 -15.45 0.54
C PRO A 48 11.33 -16.80 0.68
N GLU A 49 11.80 -17.35 -0.45
CA GLU A 49 12.69 -18.54 -0.47
C GLU A 49 13.97 -18.32 0.35
#